data_AF-A0A1W9J6N9-F1
#
_entry.id   AF-A0A1W9J6N9-F1
#
_cell.length_a   1.000
_cell.length_b   1.000
_cell.length_c   1.000
_cell.angle_alpha   90.00
_cell.angle_beta   90.00
_cell.angle_gamma   90.00
#
_symmetry.space_group_name_H-M   'P 1'
#
loop_
_entity.id
_entity.type
_entity.pdbx_description
1 polymer ?
#
loop_
_entity_poly.entity_id
_entity_poly.type
_entity_poly.pdbx_seq_one_letter_code
_entity_poly.pdbx_strand_id
1 'polypeptide(L)'
;MTESTQHADQSDGLADQRAGSGIVVLTAAMQLLHMNRQATELAKKINAAEQAGSAARSAHGVLPTALTELCGEIIKALHVRTEAKDWEQFELKRVSGDPSQPILLRGFGLPDRGGVEHARLVVTMEELGRRQNLNTDHAREKFQLTNREQAVVEHLAKGWTNKEIANALLITEQTVKEHIKHIMRKTTATTRTGILVQIFNS
;
A
#
# COMPACT_ATOMS: atom_id res chain seq x y z
N MET A 1 10.23 49.11 -10.33
CA MET A 1 10.75 48.59 -9.05
C MET A 1 9.55 48.15 -8.24
N THR A 2 9.22 46.89 -7.97
CA THR A 2 9.75 45.56 -8.29
C THR A 2 8.58 44.63 -7.93
N GLU A 3 8.01 43.93 -8.92
CA GLU A 3 7.15 42.75 -8.73
C GLU A 3 8.02 41.57 -8.25
N SER A 4 7.50 40.76 -7.32
CA SER A 4 7.89 39.38 -6.95
C SER A 4 7.35 39.11 -5.52
N THR A 5 6.68 38.03 -5.12
CA THR A 5 6.26 36.77 -5.73
C THR A 5 5.27 36.15 -4.74
N GLN A 6 3.99 36.02 -5.11
CA GLN A 6 3.03 35.15 -4.43
C GLN A 6 3.03 33.81 -5.16
N HIS A 7 3.79 32.84 -4.68
CA HIS A 7 3.73 31.45 -5.15
C HIS A 7 4.13 30.52 -4.02
N ALA A 8 3.23 30.30 -3.06
CA ALA A 8 3.40 29.30 -2.03
C ALA A 8 2.05 28.89 -1.43
N ASP A 9 1.08 28.45 -2.24
CA ASP A 9 -0.15 27.87 -1.68
C ASP A 9 -0.99 26.96 -2.61
N GLN A 10 -0.39 26.28 -3.59
CA GLN A 10 -1.17 25.44 -4.53
C GLN A 10 -0.81 23.96 -4.56
N SER A 11 0.08 23.48 -3.68
CA SER A 11 0.52 22.08 -3.70
C SER A 11 -0.25 21.13 -2.76
N ASP A 12 -1.09 21.64 -1.85
CA ASP A 12 -1.75 20.81 -0.82
C ASP A 12 -3.09 20.17 -1.25
N GLY A 13 -3.65 20.56 -2.39
CA GLY A 13 -5.01 20.13 -2.81
C GLY A 13 -5.11 18.86 -3.66
N LEU A 14 -3.99 18.27 -4.11
CA LEU A 14 -4.00 17.18 -5.11
C LEU A 14 -3.68 15.79 -4.54
N ALA A 15 -3.27 15.69 -3.27
CA ALA A 15 -2.83 14.43 -2.66
C ALA A 15 -3.97 13.61 -2.03
N ASP A 16 -5.16 14.19 -1.85
CA ASP A 16 -6.19 13.64 -0.94
C ASP A 16 -7.26 12.74 -1.62
N GLN A 17 -7.09 12.38 -2.90
CA GLN A 17 -8.08 11.55 -3.63
C GLN A 17 -7.52 10.29 -4.30
N ARG A 18 -6.29 9.88 -3.96
CA ARG A 18 -5.80 8.52 -4.23
C ARG A 18 -5.40 7.97 -2.88
N ALA A 19 -5.90 6.80 -2.47
CA ALA A 19 -5.49 6.18 -1.21
C ALA A 19 -3.94 6.08 -1.17
N GLY A 20 -3.31 7.06 -0.49
CA GLY A 20 -2.00 7.57 -0.84
C GLY A 20 -0.85 6.65 -0.46
N SER A 21 0.38 7.05 -0.79
CA SER A 21 1.58 6.43 -0.23
C SER A 21 1.75 6.90 1.22
N GLY A 22 2.17 6.00 2.11
CA GLY A 22 2.63 6.40 3.44
C GLY A 22 3.95 7.15 3.31
N ILE A 23 4.03 8.38 3.81
CA ILE A 23 5.27 9.16 3.76
C ILE A 23 5.79 9.37 5.18
N VAL A 24 7.06 9.05 5.39
CA VAL A 24 7.80 9.30 6.62
C VAL A 24 9.03 10.12 6.26
N VAL A 25 9.26 11.22 6.98
CA VAL A 25 10.45 12.05 6.84
C VAL A 25 11.16 12.11 8.17
N LEU A 26 12.45 11.79 8.18
CA LEU A 26 13.30 11.81 9.36
C LEU A 26 14.59 12.62 9.12
N THR A 27 15.22 13.06 10.19
CA THR A 27 16.61 13.52 10.16
C THR A 27 17.57 12.33 10.12
N ALA A 28 18.83 12.56 9.73
CA ALA A 28 19.90 11.57 9.87
C ALA A 28 20.11 11.09 11.32
N ALA A 29 19.71 11.89 12.31
CA ALA A 29 19.71 11.53 13.73
C ALA A 29 18.46 10.71 14.15
N MET A 30 17.69 10.17 13.20
CA MET A 30 16.47 9.39 13.43
C MET A 30 15.34 10.16 14.14
N GLN A 31 15.34 11.50 14.08
CA GLN A 31 14.22 12.29 14.60
C GLN A 31 13.12 12.38 13.56
N LEU A 32 11.89 12.03 13.97
CA LEU A 32 10.72 12.10 13.10
C LEU A 32 10.33 13.57 12.85
N LEU A 33 10.39 13.99 11.58
CA LEU A 33 9.96 15.32 11.15
C LEU A 33 8.51 15.30 10.64
N HIS A 34 8.13 14.26 9.91
CA HIS A 34 6.79 14.13 9.35
C HIS A 34 6.39 12.66 9.20
N MET A 35 5.12 12.37 9.44
CA MET A 35 4.51 11.08 9.18
C MET A 35 3.03 11.28 8.87
N ASN A 36 2.61 10.92 7.65
CA ASN A 36 1.21 11.04 7.29
C ASN A 36 0.37 9.88 7.89
N ARG A 37 -0.96 10.04 7.91
CA ARG A 37 -1.89 9.03 8.46
C ARG A 37 -1.66 7.64 7.82
N GLN A 38 -1.43 7.60 6.51
CA GLN A 38 -1.22 6.35 5.79
C GLN A 38 0.05 5.64 6.24
N ALA A 39 1.16 6.36 6.44
CA ALA A 39 2.39 5.79 6.97
C ALA A 39 2.16 5.22 8.38
N THR A 40 1.36 5.90 9.21
CA THR A 40 1.01 5.40 10.54
C THR A 40 0.27 4.08 10.48
N GLU A 41 -0.71 3.93 9.60
CA GLU A 41 -1.43 2.67 9.44
C GLU A 41 -0.54 1.55 8.88
N LEU A 42 0.30 1.85 7.89
CA LEU A 42 1.25 0.89 7.33
C LEU A 42 2.31 0.46 8.35
N ALA A 43 2.82 1.39 9.16
CA ALA A 43 3.75 1.10 10.23
C ALA A 43 3.15 0.15 11.28
N LYS A 44 1.88 0.37 11.67
CA LYS A 44 1.17 -0.55 12.58
C LYS A 44 1.07 -1.96 12.01
N LYS A 45 0.77 -2.10 10.71
CA LYS A 45 0.68 -3.40 10.04
C LYS A 45 2.03 -4.13 10.04
N ILE A 46 3.13 -3.43 9.74
CA ILE A 46 4.47 -4.01 9.81
C ILE A 46 4.79 -4.43 11.24
N ASN A 47 4.55 -3.57 12.23
CA ASN A 47 4.80 -3.90 13.64
C ASN A 47 4.00 -5.13 14.11
N ALA A 48 2.75 -5.25 13.70
CA ALA A 48 1.92 -6.42 14.02
C ALA A 48 2.50 -7.72 13.42
N ALA A 49 3.01 -7.66 12.18
CA ALA A 49 3.66 -8.80 11.53
C ALA A 49 5.02 -9.14 12.17
N GLU A 50 5.84 -8.14 12.52
CA GLU A 50 7.12 -8.32 13.22
C GLU A 50 6.93 -8.95 14.61
N GLN A 51 5.89 -8.54 15.35
CA GLN A 51 5.59 -9.05 16.70
C GLN A 51 5.04 -10.48 16.71
N ALA A 52 4.42 -10.96 15.63
CA ALA A 52 3.99 -12.35 15.51
C ALA A 52 5.16 -13.36 15.50
N GLY A 53 6.39 -12.90 15.25
CA GLY A 53 7.60 -13.73 15.21
C GLY A 53 8.62 -13.49 16.34
N SER A 54 8.50 -12.45 17.16
CA SER A 54 9.48 -12.16 18.22
C SER A 54 8.91 -11.34 19.38
N ALA A 55 9.16 -11.81 20.61
CA ALA A 55 8.74 -11.19 21.88
C ALA A 55 9.61 -9.98 22.31
N ALA A 56 10.22 -9.27 21.37
CA ALA A 56 11.02 -8.08 21.67
C ALA A 56 10.12 -6.83 21.66
N ARG A 57 9.65 -6.44 22.84
CA ARG A 57 8.99 -5.15 23.06
C ARG A 57 10.00 -4.03 22.84
N SER A 58 10.01 -3.39 21.66
CA SER A 58 10.74 -2.14 21.49
C SER A 58 9.99 -1.02 22.19
N ALA A 59 10.65 -0.40 23.18
CA ALA A 59 10.06 0.56 24.11
C ALA A 59 9.85 1.98 23.52
N HIS A 60 9.83 2.15 22.19
CA HIS A 60 9.56 3.42 21.49
C HIS A 60 8.65 3.18 20.27
N GLY A 61 7.46 2.64 20.54
CA GLY A 61 6.57 1.98 19.57
C GLY A 61 5.84 2.86 18.55
N VAL A 62 6.55 3.64 17.73
CA VAL A 62 5.94 4.36 16.58
C VAL A 62 6.52 3.92 15.23
N LEU A 63 7.78 3.45 15.17
CA LEU A 63 8.45 3.10 13.91
C LEU A 63 8.84 1.61 13.84
N PRO A 64 8.56 0.89 12.73
CA PRO A 64 8.92 -0.52 12.58
C PRO A 64 10.41 -0.76 12.47
N THR A 65 10.84 -1.96 12.85
CA THR A 65 12.27 -2.35 12.80
C THR A 65 12.78 -2.24 11.37
N ALA A 66 12.01 -2.75 10.40
CA ALA A 66 12.36 -2.65 8.98
C ALA A 66 12.58 -1.21 8.48
N LEU A 67 11.85 -0.23 9.06
CA LEU A 67 12.02 1.19 8.72
C LEU A 67 13.32 1.74 9.31
N THR A 68 13.62 1.42 10.58
CA THR A 68 14.85 1.86 11.24
C THR A 68 16.11 1.31 10.57
N GLU A 69 16.09 0.03 10.20
CA GLU A 69 17.16 -0.62 9.44
C GLU A 69 17.35 0.02 8.06
N LEU A 70 16.26 0.32 7.36
CA LEU A 70 16.32 1.00 6.06
C LEU A 70 16.96 2.38 6.20
N CYS A 71 16.59 3.15 7.21
CA CYS A 71 17.18 4.47 7.46
C CYS A 71 18.69 4.37 7.74
N GLY A 72 19.12 3.38 8.53
CA GLY A 72 20.54 3.14 8.79
C GLY A 72 21.34 2.81 7.52
N GLU A 73 20.76 2.02 6.61
CA GLU A 73 21.38 1.73 5.31
C GLU A 73 21.47 2.97 4.41
N ILE A 74 20.45 3.84 4.42
CA ILE A 74 20.50 5.12 3.69
C ILE A 74 21.63 5.99 4.21
N ILE A 75 21.77 6.15 5.53
CA ILE A 75 22.83 6.98 6.14
C ILE A 75 24.21 6.44 5.76
N LYS A 76 24.41 5.11 5.85
CA LYS A 76 25.68 4.47 5.44
C LYS A 76 26.00 4.75 3.98
N ALA A 77 25.01 4.63 3.10
CA ALA A 77 25.19 4.89 1.67
C ALA A 77 25.47 6.37 1.38
N LEU A 78 24.84 7.30 2.11
CA LEU A 78 25.12 8.73 2.01
C LEU A 78 26.56 9.06 2.43
N HIS A 79 27.09 8.40 3.47
CA HIS A 79 28.47 8.61 3.93
C HIS A 79 29.49 8.21 2.86
N VAL A 80 29.34 7.02 2.26
CA VAL A 80 30.21 6.52 1.19
C VAL A 80 30.15 7.42 -0.06
N ARG A 81 28.96 7.94 -0.39
CA ARG A 81 28.73 8.75 -1.59
C ARG A 81 29.01 10.24 -1.42
N THR A 82 29.22 10.72 -0.20
CA THR A 82 29.70 12.11 -0.02
C THR A 82 31.15 12.25 -0.53
N GLU A 83 31.90 11.14 -0.53
CA GLU A 83 33.28 11.07 -1.04
C GLU A 83 33.34 10.91 -2.57
N ALA A 84 32.40 10.16 -3.15
CA ALA A 84 32.27 9.94 -4.59
C ALA A 84 31.15 10.83 -5.15
N LYS A 85 31.46 11.88 -5.91
CA LYS A 85 30.54 12.91 -6.48
C LYS A 85 29.32 12.40 -7.31
N ASP A 86 28.97 11.13 -7.27
CA ASP A 86 27.86 10.48 -7.96
C ASP A 86 26.54 10.63 -7.18
N TRP A 87 25.90 11.79 -7.34
CA TRP A 87 24.63 12.15 -6.70
C TRP A 87 23.38 11.62 -7.44
N GLU A 88 23.52 10.65 -8.34
CA GLU A 88 22.38 10.07 -9.03
C GLU A 88 21.49 9.27 -8.07
N GLN A 89 20.30 9.83 -7.82
CA GLN A 89 19.07 9.21 -7.29
C GLN A 89 19.25 7.84 -6.62
N PHE A 90 19.81 7.85 -5.41
CA PHE A 90 19.93 6.65 -4.60
C PHE A 90 18.59 6.30 -3.95
N GLU A 91 17.99 5.19 -4.40
CA GLU A 91 16.76 4.62 -3.86
C GLU A 91 17.08 3.25 -3.24
N LEU A 92 16.83 3.08 -1.94
CA LEU A 92 16.83 1.77 -1.29
C LEU A 92 15.43 1.22 -1.18
N LYS A 93 15.26 -0.08 -1.43
CA LYS A 93 13.98 -0.77 -1.38
C LYS A 93 14.02 -1.90 -0.37
N ARG A 94 12.99 -2.01 0.46
CA ARG A 94 12.81 -3.11 1.41
C ARG A 94 11.36 -3.56 1.41
N VAL A 95 11.13 -4.86 1.41
CA VAL A 95 9.79 -5.44 1.61
C VAL A 95 9.69 -5.91 3.06
N SER A 96 8.61 -5.54 3.74
CA SER A 96 8.33 -5.95 5.12
C SER A 96 6.82 -6.15 5.32
N GLY A 97 6.41 -6.65 6.50
CA GLY A 97 5.01 -6.91 6.82
C GLY A 97 4.59 -8.36 6.57
N ASP A 98 3.27 -8.58 6.55
CA ASP A 98 2.66 -9.90 6.37
C ASP A 98 2.96 -10.46 4.97
N PRO A 99 3.36 -11.74 4.81
CA PRO A 99 3.55 -12.37 3.51
C PRO A 99 2.34 -12.28 2.56
N SER A 100 1.12 -12.21 3.12
CA SER A 100 -0.13 -12.06 2.37
C SER A 100 -0.45 -10.61 1.98
N GLN A 101 0.13 -9.64 2.69
CA GLN A 101 0.00 -8.21 2.41
C GLN A 101 1.35 -7.50 2.61
N PRO A 102 2.32 -7.76 1.72
CA PRO A 102 3.65 -7.19 1.87
C PRO A 102 3.60 -5.66 1.68
N ILE A 103 4.46 -4.95 2.38
CA ILE A 103 4.60 -3.49 2.32
C ILE A 103 6.00 -3.19 1.80
N LEU A 104 6.08 -2.47 0.67
CA LEU A 104 7.30 -1.91 0.13
C LEU A 104 7.61 -0.59 0.84
N LEU A 105 8.82 -0.52 1.36
CA LEU A 105 9.49 0.68 1.83
C LEU A 105 10.48 1.11 0.75
N ARG A 106 10.43 2.38 0.33
CA ARG A 106 11.42 3.00 -0.54
C ARG A 106 12.03 4.19 0.19
N GLY A 107 13.33 4.16 0.37
CA GLY A 107 14.08 5.14 1.13
C GLY A 107 14.99 5.98 0.23
N PHE A 108 15.00 7.28 0.46
CA PHE A 108 15.83 8.26 -0.22
C PHE A 108 16.58 9.09 0.81
N GLY A 109 17.86 9.36 0.54
CA GLY A 109 18.66 10.30 1.31
C GLY A 109 18.77 11.62 0.55
N LEU A 110 18.30 12.71 1.15
CA LEU A 110 18.45 14.07 0.62
C LEU A 110 19.55 14.78 1.41
N PRO A 111 20.77 14.90 0.87
CA PRO A 111 21.84 15.64 1.52
C PRO A 111 21.50 17.14 1.56
N ASP A 112 21.87 17.79 2.65
CA ASP A 112 21.83 19.25 2.76
C ASP A 112 23.26 19.83 2.63
N ARG A 113 23.37 21.15 2.43
CA ARG A 113 24.66 21.86 2.34
C ARG A 113 25.54 21.68 3.58
N GLY A 114 24.94 21.32 4.71
CA GLY A 114 25.61 20.98 5.97
C GLY A 114 26.15 19.54 6.06
N GLY A 115 26.16 18.79 4.96
CA GLY A 115 26.65 17.41 4.92
C GLY A 115 25.62 16.38 5.41
N VAL A 116 26.07 15.13 5.58
CA VAL A 116 25.20 13.98 5.89
C VAL A 116 24.47 14.13 7.22
N GLU A 117 25.04 14.85 8.19
CA GLU A 117 24.42 15.09 9.51
C GLU A 117 23.10 15.89 9.41
N HIS A 118 23.00 16.75 8.39
CA HIS A 118 21.81 17.55 8.12
C HIS A 118 20.92 16.92 7.04
N ALA A 119 21.25 15.71 6.58
CA ALA A 119 20.49 15.04 5.56
C ALA A 119 19.08 14.70 6.05
N ARG A 120 18.12 14.78 5.13
CA ARG A 120 16.74 14.34 5.34
C ARG A 120 16.56 12.97 4.71
N LEU A 121 16.00 12.05 5.48
CA LEU A 121 15.61 10.73 5.02
C LEU A 121 14.14 10.78 4.65
N VAL A 122 13.81 10.42 3.42
CA VAL A 122 12.42 10.31 2.97
C VAL A 122 12.14 8.84 2.71
N VAL A 123 11.16 8.28 3.42
CA VAL A 123 10.69 6.92 3.23
C VAL A 123 9.26 6.94 2.75
N THR A 124 9.01 6.37 1.58
CA THR A 124 7.66 6.10 1.09
C THR A 124 7.29 4.64 1.34
N MET A 125 6.06 4.40 1.76
CA MET A 125 5.51 3.11 2.11
C MET A 125 4.31 2.82 1.19
N GLU A 126 4.25 1.62 0.67
CA GLU A 126 3.17 1.17 -0.21
C GLU A 126 2.88 -0.32 0.01
N GLU A 127 1.62 -0.70 0.09
CA GLU A 127 1.24 -2.12 0.11
C GLU A 127 1.45 -2.75 -1.28
N LEU A 128 2.36 -3.71 -1.36
CA LEU A 128 2.56 -4.63 -2.48
C LEU A 128 1.47 -5.72 -2.48
N GLY A 129 0.21 -5.29 -2.55
CA GLY A 129 -0.92 -6.20 -2.41
C GLY A 129 -2.25 -5.58 -2.81
N ARG A 130 -2.30 -4.27 -3.09
CA ARG A 130 -3.49 -3.64 -3.67
C ARG A 130 -3.73 -4.05 -5.14
N ARG A 131 -2.96 -5.01 -5.66
CA ARG A 131 -3.31 -5.85 -6.80
C ARG A 131 -3.51 -7.29 -6.31
N GLN A 132 -4.76 -7.75 -6.37
CA GLN A 132 -5.21 -9.15 -6.48
C GLN A 132 -5.68 -9.92 -5.24
N ASN A 133 -5.67 -9.36 -4.02
CA ASN A 133 -6.77 -9.71 -3.12
C ASN A 133 -7.91 -8.80 -3.52
N LEU A 134 -8.75 -9.34 -4.41
CA LEU A 134 -10.07 -8.80 -4.69
C LEU A 134 -10.60 -8.20 -3.39
N ASN A 135 -11.08 -6.96 -3.43
CA ASN A 135 -11.81 -6.37 -2.33
C ASN A 135 -13.14 -7.12 -2.14
N THR A 136 -13.21 -8.44 -2.37
CA THR A 136 -14.40 -9.25 -2.30
C THR A 136 -14.98 -9.16 -0.91
N ASP A 137 -14.20 -9.09 0.17
CA ASP A 137 -14.75 -8.94 1.52
C ASP A 137 -15.41 -7.56 1.74
N HIS A 138 -14.78 -6.49 1.25
CA HIS A 138 -15.38 -5.14 1.27
C HIS A 138 -16.60 -5.04 0.34
N ALA A 139 -16.53 -5.65 -0.84
CA ALA A 139 -17.62 -5.75 -1.79
C ALA A 139 -18.76 -6.61 -1.25
N ARG A 140 -18.45 -7.64 -0.45
CA ARG A 140 -19.42 -8.48 0.24
C ARG A 140 -20.22 -7.67 1.23
N GLU A 141 -19.57 -6.82 2.01
CA GLU A 141 -20.26 -5.91 2.93
C GLU A 141 -21.06 -4.83 2.17
N LYS A 142 -20.42 -4.16 1.20
CA LYS A 142 -21.02 -3.08 0.41
C LYS A 142 -22.24 -3.51 -0.40
N PHE A 143 -22.16 -4.66 -1.06
CA PHE A 143 -23.22 -5.19 -1.91
C PHE A 143 -24.04 -6.29 -1.23
N GLN A 144 -23.79 -6.56 0.06
CA GLN A 144 -24.48 -7.58 0.85
C GLN A 144 -24.48 -8.95 0.16
N LEU A 145 -23.32 -9.37 -0.34
CA LEU A 145 -23.17 -10.67 -1.00
C LEU A 145 -23.25 -11.79 0.05
N THR A 146 -23.91 -12.88 -0.33
CA THR A 146 -23.91 -14.12 0.44
C THR A 146 -22.57 -14.85 0.28
N ASN A 147 -22.26 -15.79 1.17
CA ASN A 147 -21.05 -16.63 1.06
C ASN A 147 -20.94 -17.35 -0.30
N ARG A 148 -22.08 -17.76 -0.87
CA ARG A 148 -22.10 -18.43 -2.17
C ARG A 148 -21.86 -17.46 -3.33
N GLU A 149 -22.47 -16.28 -3.28
CA GLU A 149 -22.22 -15.24 -4.29
C GLU A 149 -20.77 -14.75 -4.26
N GLN A 150 -20.21 -14.62 -3.05
CA GLN A 150 -18.80 -14.29 -2.85
C GLN A 150 -17.87 -15.29 -3.54
N ALA A 151 -18.07 -16.59 -3.28
CA ALA A 151 -17.26 -17.64 -3.90
C ALA A 151 -17.38 -17.62 -5.43
N VAL A 152 -18.58 -17.34 -5.97
CA VAL A 152 -18.76 -17.16 -7.41
C VAL A 152 -17.97 -15.97 -7.95
N VAL A 153 -18.01 -14.82 -7.27
CA VAL A 153 -17.22 -13.62 -7.65
C VAL A 153 -15.72 -13.92 -7.66
N GLU A 154 -15.21 -14.60 -6.64
CA GLU A 154 -13.78 -14.93 -6.53
C GLU A 154 -13.29 -15.75 -7.72
N HIS A 155 -14.07 -16.75 -8.14
CA HIS A 155 -13.74 -17.52 -9.35
C HIS A 155 -13.94 -16.71 -10.64
N LEU A 156 -14.95 -15.83 -10.67
CA LEU A 156 -15.23 -14.97 -11.81
C LEU A 156 -14.07 -14.01 -12.10
N ALA A 157 -13.45 -13.46 -11.04
CA ALA A 157 -12.27 -12.60 -11.12
C ALA A 157 -11.00 -13.32 -11.59
N LYS A 158 -10.93 -14.64 -11.41
CA LYS A 158 -9.86 -15.49 -11.99
C LYS A 158 -10.08 -15.75 -13.48
N GLY A 159 -11.16 -15.24 -14.07
CA GLY A 159 -11.50 -15.45 -15.49
C GLY A 159 -12.20 -16.77 -15.79
N TRP A 160 -12.63 -17.52 -14.76
CA TRP A 160 -13.18 -18.87 -14.94
C TRP A 160 -14.54 -18.89 -15.63
N THR A 161 -14.74 -19.77 -16.60
CA THR A 161 -16.03 -20.03 -17.26
C THR A 161 -17.07 -20.55 -16.25
N ASN A 162 -18.36 -20.43 -16.59
CA ASN A 162 -19.42 -20.93 -15.71
C ASN A 162 -19.29 -22.44 -15.42
N LYS A 163 -18.75 -23.20 -16.38
CA LYS A 163 -18.43 -24.63 -16.25
C LYS A 163 -17.33 -24.89 -15.22
N GLU A 164 -16.25 -24.12 -15.27
CA GLU A 164 -15.16 -24.23 -14.29
C GLU A 164 -15.62 -23.84 -12.88
N ILE A 165 -16.41 -22.77 -12.76
CA ILE A 165 -17.01 -22.35 -11.49
C ILE A 165 -17.96 -23.42 -10.94
N ALA A 166 -18.81 -23.99 -11.81
CA ALA A 166 -19.74 -25.05 -11.45
C ALA A 166 -19.01 -26.28 -10.88
N ASN A 167 -17.96 -26.72 -11.59
CA ASN A 167 -17.13 -27.84 -11.15
C ASN A 167 -16.43 -27.54 -9.81
N ALA A 168 -15.88 -26.34 -9.64
CA ALA A 168 -15.15 -25.97 -8.43
C ALA A 168 -16.07 -25.84 -7.21
N LEU A 169 -17.30 -25.36 -7.38
CA LEU A 169 -18.27 -25.17 -6.31
C LEU A 169 -19.20 -26.37 -6.09
N LEU A 170 -19.02 -27.44 -6.88
CA LEU A 170 -19.86 -28.65 -6.89
C LEU A 170 -21.36 -28.32 -7.10
N ILE A 171 -21.65 -27.44 -8.05
CA ILE A 171 -23.01 -27.01 -8.44
C ILE A 171 -23.18 -27.11 -9.96
N THR A 172 -24.40 -26.85 -10.46
CA THR A 172 -24.65 -26.85 -11.91
C THR A 172 -24.28 -25.50 -12.55
N GLU A 173 -23.94 -25.49 -13.84
CA GLU A 173 -23.74 -24.24 -14.60
C GLU A 173 -24.97 -23.32 -14.56
N GLN A 174 -26.17 -23.89 -14.50
CA GLN A 174 -27.41 -23.14 -14.36
C GLN A 174 -27.49 -22.43 -13.00
N THR A 175 -27.06 -23.09 -11.93
CA THR A 175 -26.96 -22.49 -10.59
C THR A 175 -25.95 -21.35 -10.58
N VAL A 176 -24.80 -21.49 -11.25
CA VAL A 176 -23.82 -20.40 -11.42
C VAL A 176 -24.44 -19.20 -12.14
N LYS A 177 -25.19 -19.42 -13.23
CA LYS A 177 -25.88 -18.35 -13.95
C LYS A 177 -26.85 -17.61 -13.04
N GLU A 178 -27.57 -18.32 -12.18
CA GLU A 178 -28.51 -17.69 -11.25
C GLU A 178 -27.80 -16.86 -10.18
N HIS A 179 -26.70 -17.37 -9.62
CA HIS A 179 -25.84 -16.57 -8.73
C HIS A 179 -25.33 -15.30 -9.43
N ILE A 180 -24.87 -15.39 -10.68
CA ILE A 180 -24.40 -14.23 -11.45
C ILE A 180 -25.53 -13.19 -11.62
N LYS A 181 -26.76 -13.60 -11.94
CA LYS A 181 -27.90 -12.66 -12.03
C LYS A 181 -28.16 -11.95 -10.70
N HIS A 182 -28.10 -12.67 -9.60
CA HIS A 182 -28.28 -12.08 -8.27
C HIS A 182 -27.18 -11.08 -7.94
N ILE A 183 -25.93 -11.42 -8.25
CA ILE A 183 -24.78 -10.51 -8.08
C ILE A 183 -24.94 -9.26 -8.94
N MET A 184 -25.35 -9.41 -10.21
CA MET A 184 -25.60 -8.28 -11.11
C MET A 184 -26.66 -7.32 -10.55
N ARG A 185 -27.74 -7.86 -9.98
CA ARG A 185 -28.78 -7.06 -9.32
C ARG A 185 -28.24 -6.31 -8.11
N LYS A 186 -27.40 -6.95 -7.27
CA LYS A 186 -26.81 -6.34 -6.08
C LYS A 186 -25.76 -5.28 -6.40
N THR A 187 -24.98 -5.50 -7.46
CA THR A 187 -23.89 -4.61 -7.90
C THR A 187 -24.32 -3.57 -8.92
N THR A 188 -25.59 -3.58 -9.35
CA THR A 188 -26.14 -2.79 -10.46
C THR A 188 -25.40 -2.97 -11.80
N ALA A 189 -24.62 -4.03 -11.94
CA ALA A 189 -23.90 -4.35 -13.16
C ALA A 189 -24.82 -4.96 -14.23
N THR A 190 -24.58 -4.58 -15.49
CA THR A 190 -25.31 -5.11 -16.66
C THR A 190 -24.55 -6.17 -17.43
N THR A 191 -23.26 -6.36 -17.12
CA THR A 191 -22.42 -7.38 -17.74
C THR A 191 -21.62 -8.14 -16.70
N ARG A 192 -21.20 -9.36 -17.06
CA ARG A 192 -20.30 -10.18 -16.25
C ARG A 192 -19.03 -9.44 -15.87
N THR A 193 -18.42 -8.71 -16.81
CA THR A 193 -17.24 -7.88 -16.55
C THR A 193 -17.60 -6.66 -15.70
N GLY A 194 -18.79 -6.09 -15.89
CA GLY A 194 -19.30 -5.00 -15.07
C GLY A 194 -19.40 -5.35 -13.59
N ILE A 195 -19.70 -6.61 -13.24
CA ILE A 195 -19.65 -7.09 -11.86
C ILE A 195 -18.26 -6.85 -11.28
N LEU A 196 -17.21 -7.27 -11.99
CA LEU A 196 -15.84 -7.10 -11.54
C LEU A 196 -15.46 -5.62 -11.41
N VAL A 197 -15.87 -4.78 -12.35
CA VAL A 197 -15.64 -3.33 -12.28
C VAL A 197 -16.26 -2.74 -11.02
N GLN A 198 -17.50 -3.10 -10.70
CA GLN A 198 -18.19 -2.63 -9.49
C GLN A 198 -17.51 -3.12 -8.22
N ILE A 199 -17.02 -4.37 -8.23
CA ILE A 199 -16.32 -5.00 -7.10
C ILE A 199 -14.89 -4.46 -6.92
N PHE A 200 -14.24 -4.01 -7.99
CA PHE A 200 -12.92 -3.39 -7.92
C PHE A 200 -12.98 -1.92 -7.47
N ASN A 201 -14.07 -1.23 -7.80
CA ASN A 201 -14.31 0.15 -7.39
C ASN A 201 -14.99 0.25 -6.02
N SER A 202 -15.27 -0.88 -5.37
CA SER A 202 -16.04 -0.92 -4.12
C SER A 202 -15.26 -0.71 -2.86
#